data_AF-A0A7X6ZJQ9-F1
#
_entry.id   AF-A0A7X6ZJQ9-F1
#
_cell.length_a   1.000
_cell.length_b   1.000
_cell.length_c   1.000
_cell.angle_alpha   90.00
_cell.angle_beta   90.00
_cell.angle_gamma   90.00
#
_symmetry.space_group_name_H-M   'P 1'
#
loop_
_entity.id
_entity.type
_entity.pdbx_description
1 polymer ?
#
loop_
_entity_poly.entity_id
_entity_poly.type
_entity_poly.pdbx_seq_one_letter_code
_entity_poly.pdbx_strand_id
1 'polypeptide(L)'
;MNNSLIAKVLITNQLATKEQIQKFWSQSSDEHNIAAILVENGELEAAVYEQVIAFVADHTAAQATVEEENIVEESPGVEDISLSNQKQDTSPPRIGARPRTNTDQQVVSSNLNADSTDFAVEGNSVYGTASLTEVESISGLQDTRMSDFSTLSTAEELVSDTQWIFNHGLQKQSQVSAALVPGVESDLSMLLATARKNSATELLLSINQGLYVRIGGELKPLSDETPSEFDLKRWYAEIIDLQGRSAEANSERGGSYNFAISGWGRFIASVHKMEKRISAIEIQLVPTEPVPWASLNLPEFVRSLPESSPPLVLFSGHNRKSLYSTLLSYAMQYQQVHQTPIYWLTDNAKWLADTSEYPFVVLQPEWHGQSLDMCVSAIQNLAPGLFILENCADYHSLSLVNQVASLGWSVLSTIPTLSINQSLAWLMHAPKSQLVLTASNLKAIVTEHFSDNQATYECLNISPEMSKAFSQGNLSMLYEQIKVQNQNYQAAPSK
;
A
#
# COMPACT_ATOMS: atom_id res chain seq x y z
N MET A 1 32.52 32.87 10.98
CA MET A 1 31.45 31.94 10.53
C MET A 1 31.51 31.83 9.01
N ASN A 2 31.18 30.67 8.42
CA ASN A 2 31.29 30.48 6.97
C ASN A 2 30.20 31.27 6.20
N ASN A 3 30.57 32.41 5.63
CA ASN A 3 29.66 33.28 4.86
C ASN A 3 28.99 32.57 3.67
N SER A 4 29.63 31.54 3.08
CA SER A 4 29.04 30.73 2.02
C SER A 4 27.86 29.89 2.51
N LEU A 5 27.97 29.31 3.71
CA LEU A 5 26.88 28.56 4.33
C LEU A 5 25.73 29.48 4.72
N ILE A 6 26.03 30.63 5.32
CA ILE A 6 25.01 31.64 5.67
C ILE A 6 24.26 32.09 4.41
N ALA A 7 24.96 32.40 3.32
CA ALA A 7 24.34 32.79 2.06
C ALA A 7 23.48 31.68 1.46
N LYS A 8 23.93 30.43 1.53
CA LYS A 8 23.15 29.28 1.06
C LYS A 8 21.85 29.15 1.88
N VAL A 9 21.93 29.27 3.20
CA VAL A 9 20.75 29.25 4.09
C VAL A 9 19.79 30.40 3.76
N LEU A 10 20.30 31.61 3.56
CA LEU A 10 19.48 32.77 3.20
C LEU A 10 18.78 32.60 1.83
N ILE A 11 19.46 32.07 0.83
CA ILE A 11 18.89 31.83 -0.52
C ILE A 11 17.89 30.69 -0.50
N THR A 12 18.25 29.55 0.12
CA THR A 12 17.41 28.35 0.16
C THR A 12 16.11 28.61 0.91
N ASN A 13 16.14 29.42 1.97
CA ASN A 13 14.94 29.78 2.74
C ASN A 13 14.25 31.06 2.23
N GLN A 14 14.66 31.59 1.07
CA GLN A 14 14.10 32.81 0.46
C GLN A 14 14.14 34.05 1.38
N LEU A 15 15.05 34.08 2.35
CA LEU A 15 15.24 35.20 3.29
C LEU A 15 16.04 36.34 2.65
N ALA A 16 16.84 36.04 1.63
CA ALA A 16 17.46 37.03 0.76
C ALA A 16 17.64 36.45 -0.65
N THR A 17 17.47 37.29 -1.66
CA THR A 17 17.72 36.92 -3.06
C THR A 17 19.22 36.81 -3.36
N LYS A 18 19.56 36.03 -4.38
CA LYS A 18 20.93 35.92 -4.87
C LYS A 18 21.51 37.27 -5.31
N GLU A 19 20.67 38.17 -5.83
CA GLU A 19 21.04 39.52 -6.26
C GLU A 19 21.37 40.42 -5.06
N GLN A 20 20.56 40.38 -4.00
CA GLN A 20 20.83 41.10 -2.74
C GLN A 20 22.14 40.62 -2.10
N ILE A 21 22.37 39.30 -2.04
CA ILE A 21 23.60 38.75 -1.48
C ILE A 21 24.82 39.13 -2.33
N GLN A 22 24.72 39.04 -3.66
CA GLN A 22 25.83 39.36 -4.56
C GLN A 22 26.21 40.84 -4.49
N LYS A 23 25.23 41.73 -4.30
CA LYS A 23 25.43 43.18 -4.15
C LYS A 23 26.30 43.54 -2.94
N PHE A 24 26.19 42.79 -1.85
CA PHE A 24 26.92 43.06 -0.60
C PHE A 24 28.03 42.05 -0.29
N TRP A 25 28.23 41.05 -1.16
CA TRP A 25 29.20 39.97 -0.96
C TRP A 25 30.63 40.46 -0.70
N SER A 26 31.06 41.49 -1.42
CA SER A 26 32.41 42.07 -1.31
C SER A 26 32.68 42.77 0.02
N GLN A 27 31.64 43.02 0.83
CA GLN A 27 31.74 43.65 2.13
C GLN A 27 31.79 42.63 3.28
N SER A 28 31.53 41.35 2.98
CA SER A 28 31.52 40.28 3.99
C SER A 28 32.93 39.84 4.40
N SER A 29 33.12 39.62 5.70
CA SER A 29 34.35 39.11 6.31
C SER A 29 34.02 38.09 7.40
N ASP A 30 35.04 37.49 8.02
CA ASP A 30 34.84 36.52 9.10
C ASP A 30 34.30 37.17 10.39
N GLU A 31 34.59 38.46 10.58
CA GLU A 31 34.12 39.28 11.70
C GLU A 31 32.77 39.95 11.38
N HIS A 32 32.51 40.26 10.11
CA HIS A 32 31.28 40.91 9.65
C HIS A 32 30.57 40.06 8.59
N ASN A 33 29.71 39.17 9.07
CA ASN A 33 29.09 38.16 8.23
C ASN A 33 28.03 38.74 7.27
N ILE A 34 27.76 38.02 6.18
CA ILE A 34 26.85 38.49 5.13
C ILE A 34 25.41 38.77 5.61
N ALA A 35 24.93 38.07 6.64
CA ALA A 35 23.59 38.31 7.19
C ALA A 35 23.54 39.61 8.02
N ALA A 36 24.60 39.94 8.77
CA ALA A 36 24.71 41.19 9.51
C ALA A 36 24.71 42.41 8.56
N ILE A 37 25.41 42.30 7.43
CA ILE A 37 25.45 43.36 6.41
C ILE A 37 24.08 43.58 5.78
N LEU A 38 23.30 42.50 5.57
CA LEU A 38 21.94 42.63 5.05
C LEU A 38 21.01 43.30 6.08
N VAL A 39 21.20 43.07 7.39
CA VAL A 39 20.46 43.78 8.44
C VAL A 39 20.77 45.27 8.45
N GLU A 40 22.05 45.65 8.39
CA GLU A 40 22.49 47.06 8.37
C GLU A 40 21.94 47.84 7.17
N ASN A 41 21.72 47.15 6.05
CA ASN A 41 21.17 47.73 4.83
C ASN A 41 19.63 47.60 4.74
N GLY A 42 18.96 47.07 5.77
CA GLY A 42 17.51 46.92 5.82
C GLY A 42 16.93 45.85 4.90
N GLU A 43 17.77 44.94 4.39
CA GLU A 43 17.40 43.84 3.50
C GLU A 43 17.06 42.56 4.29
N LEU A 44 17.36 42.52 5.59
CA LEU A 44 17.06 41.41 6.50
C LEU A 44 16.62 41.95 7.87
N GLU A 45 15.61 41.37 8.50
CA GLU A 45 15.20 41.78 9.84
C GLU A 45 16.15 41.25 10.93
N ALA A 46 16.38 42.03 11.98
CA ALA A 46 17.29 41.66 13.08
C ALA A 46 16.86 40.37 13.81
N ALA A 47 15.55 40.10 13.91
CA ALA A 47 15.04 38.86 14.51
C ALA A 47 15.36 37.61 13.65
N VAL A 48 15.38 37.77 12.33
CA VAL A 48 15.70 36.70 11.37
C VAL A 48 17.22 36.43 11.37
N TYR A 49 18.02 37.46 11.56
CA TYR A 49 19.47 37.33 11.70
C TYR A 49 19.87 36.39 12.85
N GLU A 50 19.32 36.59 14.05
CA GLU A 50 19.60 35.74 15.21
C GLU A 50 19.23 34.27 14.96
N GLN A 51 18.12 34.02 14.26
CA GLN A 51 17.67 32.66 13.90
C GLN A 51 18.60 31.99 12.89
N VAL A 52 19.05 32.72 11.86
CA VAL A 52 19.97 32.19 10.83
C VAL A 52 21.32 31.85 11.44
N ILE A 53 21.82 32.69 12.34
CA ILE A 53 23.11 32.47 13.03
C ILE A 53 23.02 31.26 13.97
N ALA A 54 21.94 31.12 14.73
CA ALA A 54 21.71 29.95 15.58
C ALA A 54 21.62 28.65 14.74
N PHE A 55 20.86 28.65 13.65
CA PHE A 55 20.72 27.50 12.76
C PHE A 55 22.05 27.05 12.15
N VAL A 56 22.88 28.00 11.70
CA VAL A 56 24.20 27.70 11.12
C VAL A 56 25.17 27.21 12.19
N ALA A 57 25.10 27.72 13.41
CA ALA A 57 25.91 27.23 14.53
C ALA A 57 25.55 25.77 14.88
N ASP A 58 24.27 25.44 14.97
CA ASP A 58 23.81 24.06 15.26
C ASP A 58 24.20 23.07 14.15
N HIS A 59 24.07 23.47 12.88
CA HIS A 59 24.44 22.63 11.74
C HIS A 59 25.96 22.43 11.60
N THR A 60 26.76 23.44 11.94
CA THR A 60 28.23 23.30 11.92
C THR A 60 28.73 22.46 13.10
N ALA A 61 28.08 22.53 14.27
CA ALA A 61 28.35 21.65 15.41
C ALA A 61 27.96 20.19 15.11
N ALA A 62 26.79 19.96 14.50
CA ALA A 62 26.34 18.61 14.12
C ALA A 62 27.24 17.97 13.03
N GLN A 63 27.80 18.76 12.12
CA GLN A 63 28.76 18.25 11.13
C GLN A 63 30.13 17.92 11.76
N ALA A 64 30.58 18.69 12.76
CA ALA A 64 31.82 18.40 13.48
C ALA A 64 31.72 17.11 14.32
N THR A 65 30.56 16.82 14.93
CA THR A 65 30.34 15.56 15.67
C THR A 65 30.31 14.33 14.76
N VAL A 66 29.82 14.46 13.53
CA VAL A 66 29.81 13.38 12.53
C VAL A 66 31.21 13.13 11.95
N GLU A 67 32.07 14.15 11.89
CA GLU A 67 33.47 13.98 11.52
C GLU A 67 34.32 13.38 12.66
N GLU A 68 34.05 13.70 13.92
CA GLU A 68 34.73 13.07 15.08
C GLU A 68 34.34 11.59 15.28
N GLU A 69 33.07 11.22 15.04
CA GLU A 69 32.65 9.80 15.09
C GLU A 69 33.27 8.95 13.97
N ASN A 70 33.58 9.54 12.80
CA ASN A 70 34.27 8.85 11.71
C ASN A 70 35.79 8.70 11.92
N ILE A 71 36.39 9.38 12.89
CA ILE A 71 37.84 9.29 13.18
C ILE A 71 38.17 8.18 14.19
N VAL A 72 37.17 7.66 14.93
CA VAL A 72 37.38 6.66 15.99
C VAL A 72 37.40 5.21 15.45
N GLU A 73 36.97 4.95 14.22
CA GLU A 73 36.92 3.58 13.64
C GLU A 73 38.18 3.12 12.88
N GLU A 74 39.27 3.90 12.80
CA GLU A 74 40.51 3.42 12.17
C GLU A 74 41.69 3.33 13.13
N SER A 75 42.12 2.08 13.44
CA SER A 75 43.52 1.59 13.54
C SER A 75 43.64 0.24 14.30
N PRO A 76 44.75 -0.56 14.20
CA PRO A 76 45.78 -0.69 13.15
C PRO A 76 46.29 -2.16 12.87
N GLY A 77 47.12 -2.32 11.83
CA GLY A 77 48.10 -3.42 11.64
C GLY A 77 47.81 -4.34 10.43
N VAL A 78 48.73 -4.66 9.51
CA VAL A 78 50.19 -4.91 9.60
C VAL A 78 50.86 -4.68 8.22
N GLU A 79 52.14 -4.29 8.28
CA GLU A 79 53.08 -3.94 7.21
C GLU A 79 53.55 -5.10 6.29
N ASP A 80 53.93 -4.67 5.07
CA ASP A 80 55.01 -5.11 4.16
C ASP A 80 55.13 -6.55 3.63
N ILE A 81 55.26 -6.68 2.29
CA ILE A 81 56.52 -7.06 1.60
C ILE A 81 56.43 -6.74 0.09
N SER A 82 57.58 -6.31 -0.42
CA SER A 82 57.90 -5.74 -1.72
C SER A 82 57.73 -6.65 -2.96
N LEU A 83 57.59 -5.96 -4.10
CA LEU A 83 57.60 -6.44 -5.49
C LEU A 83 58.91 -7.14 -5.91
N SER A 84 58.77 -8.19 -6.73
CA SER A 84 59.75 -8.49 -7.79
C SER A 84 59.08 -9.14 -9.02
N ASN A 85 59.40 -8.56 -10.18
CA ASN A 85 58.97 -8.89 -11.54
C ASN A 85 59.08 -10.37 -11.94
N GLN A 86 58.11 -10.86 -12.72
CA GLN A 86 58.39 -11.54 -14.00
C GLN A 86 57.18 -11.50 -14.95
N LYS A 87 57.47 -11.17 -16.21
CA LYS A 87 56.56 -11.14 -17.37
C LYS A 87 55.90 -12.50 -17.62
N GLN A 88 54.62 -12.50 -18.00
CA GLN A 88 54.14 -13.39 -19.05
C GLN A 88 52.96 -12.79 -19.81
N ASP A 89 53.14 -12.79 -21.12
CA ASP A 89 52.23 -12.42 -22.21
C ASP A 89 51.12 -13.48 -22.35
N THR A 90 49.91 -13.09 -22.74
CA THR A 90 49.04 -13.83 -23.70
C THR A 90 47.65 -13.20 -23.82
N SER A 91 47.33 -12.77 -25.03
CA SER A 91 46.03 -12.28 -25.51
C SER A 91 44.94 -13.37 -25.55
N PRO A 92 43.65 -13.00 -25.49
CA PRO A 92 42.53 -13.95 -25.61
C PRO A 92 42.18 -14.27 -27.08
N PRO A 93 41.82 -15.52 -27.45
CA PRO A 93 41.39 -15.85 -28.81
C PRO A 93 39.87 -15.73 -29.01
N ARG A 94 39.50 -15.18 -30.17
CA ARG A 94 38.21 -15.39 -30.88
C ARG A 94 38.25 -16.70 -31.67
N ILE A 95 37.06 -17.20 -32.05
CA ILE A 95 36.64 -18.09 -33.18
C ILE A 95 35.58 -19.08 -32.62
N GLY A 96 34.47 -19.45 -33.25
CA GLY A 96 33.93 -19.25 -34.60
C GLY A 96 32.58 -19.99 -34.75
N ALA A 97 31.85 -19.69 -35.83
CA ALA A 97 30.51 -20.17 -36.14
C ALA A 97 30.46 -21.52 -36.85
N ARG A 98 29.36 -22.29 -36.66
CA ARG A 98 28.58 -23.17 -37.61
C ARG A 98 27.81 -24.28 -36.84
N PRO A 99 26.85 -25.03 -37.43
CA PRO A 99 25.95 -24.77 -38.56
C PRO A 99 24.45 -25.10 -38.25
N ARG A 100 23.55 -24.73 -39.18
CA ARG A 100 22.13 -25.12 -39.22
C ARG A 100 21.96 -26.53 -39.81
N THR A 101 21.04 -27.32 -39.27
CA THR A 101 20.50 -28.54 -39.90
C THR A 101 18.98 -28.47 -39.97
N ASN A 102 18.48 -28.55 -41.21
CA ASN A 102 17.08 -28.80 -41.55
C ASN A 102 16.69 -30.22 -41.16
N THR A 103 15.45 -30.42 -40.72
CA THR A 103 14.77 -31.70 -40.88
C THR A 103 13.31 -31.41 -41.19
N ASP A 104 12.96 -31.63 -42.46
CA ASP A 104 11.60 -31.72 -42.94
C ASP A 104 10.90 -32.91 -42.29
N GLN A 105 9.67 -32.71 -41.81
CA GLN A 105 8.71 -33.79 -41.69
C GLN A 105 7.44 -33.42 -42.46
N GLN A 106 7.23 -34.23 -43.50
CA GLN A 106 6.11 -34.22 -44.42
C GLN A 106 4.83 -34.68 -43.73
N VAL A 107 3.77 -34.03 -44.19
CA VAL A 107 2.36 -34.41 -44.13
C VAL A 107 2.15 -35.84 -44.64
N VAL A 108 1.52 -36.70 -43.82
CA VAL A 108 0.88 -37.93 -44.28
C VAL A 108 -0.56 -37.93 -43.79
N SER A 109 -1.46 -37.94 -44.76
CA SER A 109 -2.90 -38.14 -44.66
C SER A 109 -3.24 -39.60 -44.33
N SER A 110 -4.15 -39.83 -43.38
CA SER A 110 -4.99 -41.03 -43.38
C SER A 110 -6.41 -40.70 -42.90
N ASN A 111 -7.36 -40.94 -43.79
CA ASN A 111 -8.80 -40.94 -43.53
C ASN A 111 -9.16 -42.14 -42.64
N LEU A 112 -9.98 -41.90 -41.60
CA LEU A 112 -10.98 -42.85 -41.13
C LEU A 112 -12.28 -42.08 -40.84
N ASN A 113 -13.33 -42.49 -41.55
CA ASN A 113 -14.71 -42.03 -41.42
C ASN A 113 -15.46 -42.83 -40.34
N ALA A 114 -16.52 -42.17 -39.82
CA ALA A 114 -17.70 -42.69 -39.09
C ALA A 114 -17.44 -43.16 -37.64
N ASP A 115 -18.22 -42.76 -36.62
CA ASP A 115 -19.65 -42.45 -36.62
C ASP A 115 -20.07 -41.38 -35.58
N SER A 116 -21.21 -40.79 -35.90
CA SER A 116 -21.97 -39.68 -35.29
C SER A 116 -22.23 -39.69 -33.77
N THR A 117 -22.32 -38.49 -33.18
CA THR A 117 -23.60 -37.92 -32.71
C THR A 117 -23.43 -36.41 -32.45
N ASP A 118 -24.26 -35.64 -33.15
CA ASP A 118 -24.43 -34.19 -33.06
C ASP A 118 -24.70 -33.72 -31.63
N PHE A 119 -24.11 -32.58 -31.22
CA PHE A 119 -24.86 -31.52 -30.56
C PHE A 119 -24.19 -30.16 -30.83
N ALA A 120 -24.98 -29.27 -31.42
CA ALA A 120 -24.60 -27.95 -31.88
C ALA A 120 -24.38 -26.98 -30.71
N VAL A 121 -23.32 -26.18 -30.84
CA VAL A 121 -23.11 -24.94 -30.11
C VAL A 121 -23.96 -23.87 -30.79
N GLU A 122 -24.95 -23.34 -30.07
CA GLU A 122 -25.65 -22.12 -30.45
C GLU A 122 -25.46 -21.10 -29.33
N GLY A 123 -24.73 -20.03 -29.62
CA GLY A 123 -24.65 -18.85 -28.77
C GLY A 123 -25.71 -17.84 -29.16
N ASN A 124 -26.35 -17.19 -28.18
CA ASN A 124 -26.34 -15.74 -28.10
C ASN A 124 -26.91 -15.18 -26.78
N SER A 125 -26.09 -14.35 -26.13
CA SER A 125 -26.35 -12.97 -25.67
C SER A 125 -27.43 -12.61 -24.63
N VAL A 126 -26.94 -11.98 -23.55
CA VAL A 126 -27.30 -10.66 -22.96
C VAL A 126 -28.80 -10.28 -22.85
N TYR A 127 -29.26 -10.14 -21.58
CA TYR A 127 -30.56 -9.64 -21.06
C TYR A 127 -31.80 -10.56 -21.08
N GLY A 128 -32.28 -10.89 -19.86
CA GLY A 128 -33.66 -11.36 -19.52
C GLY A 128 -33.80 -12.89 -19.36
N THR A 129 -34.46 -13.47 -18.36
CA THR A 129 -35.48 -12.97 -17.42
C THR A 129 -35.59 -13.85 -16.17
N ALA A 130 -35.75 -13.17 -15.02
CA ALA A 130 -36.53 -13.50 -13.82
C ALA A 130 -36.37 -14.88 -13.15
N SER A 131 -35.77 -14.87 -11.96
CA SER A 131 -36.27 -15.65 -10.83
C SER A 131 -36.42 -14.74 -9.61
N LEU A 132 -37.49 -14.98 -8.87
CA LEU A 132 -38.11 -14.13 -7.88
C LEU A 132 -37.24 -13.94 -6.64
N THR A 133 -36.92 -12.69 -6.32
CA THR A 133 -36.59 -12.26 -4.96
C THR A 133 -37.26 -10.91 -4.74
N GLU A 134 -38.28 -10.90 -3.88
CA GLU A 134 -38.81 -9.66 -3.30
C GLU A 134 -37.69 -9.04 -2.47
N VAL A 135 -37.18 -7.91 -2.95
CA VAL A 135 -36.32 -7.00 -2.20
C VAL A 135 -37.26 -6.07 -1.45
N GLU A 136 -37.38 -6.24 -0.13
CA GLU A 136 -37.98 -5.20 0.70
C GLU A 136 -37.06 -3.97 0.67
N SER A 137 -37.55 -2.90 0.05
CA SER A 137 -36.94 -1.58 0.16
C SER A 137 -37.38 -0.96 1.48
N ILE A 138 -36.53 -1.06 2.50
CA ILE A 138 -36.71 -0.29 3.72
C ILE A 138 -36.10 1.09 3.46
N SER A 139 -36.93 2.03 3.04
CA SER A 139 -36.58 3.44 2.99
C SER A 139 -36.56 4.02 4.41
N GLY A 140 -35.38 4.32 4.93
CA GLY A 140 -35.24 5.02 6.21
C GLY A 140 -33.78 5.26 6.60
N LEU A 141 -33.40 6.54 6.58
CA LEU A 141 -32.17 7.14 7.11
C LEU A 141 -30.90 7.01 6.26
N GLN A 142 -30.74 8.02 5.41
CA GLN A 142 -29.49 8.46 4.81
C GLN A 142 -28.61 9.11 5.88
N ASP A 143 -27.33 8.73 5.92
CA ASP A 143 -26.13 9.52 6.28
C ASP A 143 -25.11 8.68 7.05
N THR A 144 -24.10 8.16 6.34
CA THR A 144 -22.77 7.95 6.93
C THR A 144 -21.88 9.09 6.43
N ARG A 145 -21.86 10.19 7.19
CA ARG A 145 -20.86 11.23 7.05
C ARG A 145 -19.55 10.75 7.66
N MET A 146 -18.43 11.11 7.02
CA MET A 146 -17.15 11.25 7.74
C MET A 146 -17.42 12.17 8.93
N SER A 147 -16.96 11.79 10.12
CA SER A 147 -17.16 12.57 11.34
C SER A 147 -16.75 14.02 11.14
N ASP A 148 -17.69 14.96 11.36
CA ASP A 148 -17.34 16.37 11.51
C ASP A 148 -16.46 16.51 12.74
N PHE A 149 -15.26 17.06 12.54
CA PHE A 149 -14.33 17.42 13.60
C PHE A 149 -15.04 18.37 14.58
N SER A 150 -15.39 17.86 15.76
CA SER A 150 -15.89 18.68 16.86
C SER A 150 -14.67 19.27 17.57
N THR A 151 -14.56 20.59 17.50
CA THR A 151 -13.63 21.38 18.30
C THR A 151 -14.01 21.27 19.76
N LEU A 152 -13.41 20.32 20.48
CA LEU A 152 -13.34 20.39 21.94
C LEU A 152 -12.12 21.21 22.32
N SER A 153 -12.41 22.42 22.75
CA SER A 153 -11.51 23.35 23.41
C SER A 153 -10.92 22.72 24.67
N THR A 154 -9.65 22.33 24.61
CA THR A 154 -8.74 22.48 25.73
C THR A 154 -7.44 23.03 25.17
N ALA A 155 -7.36 24.35 25.17
CA ALA A 155 -6.13 25.07 24.90
C ALA A 155 -5.23 24.91 26.13
N GLU A 156 -4.26 24.01 26.04
CA GLU A 156 -2.92 24.08 26.65
C GLU A 156 -2.25 22.70 26.48
N GLU A 157 -0.98 22.72 26.04
CA GLU A 157 -0.12 21.58 25.67
C GLU A 157 -0.29 20.98 24.27
N LEU A 158 0.02 21.76 23.22
CA LEU A 158 0.52 21.27 21.91
C LEU A 158 1.21 22.44 21.18
N VAL A 159 2.37 22.88 21.68
CA VAL A 159 3.12 24.04 21.12
C VAL A 159 4.45 23.64 20.43
N SER A 160 4.84 22.37 20.36
CA SER A 160 6.09 22.00 19.67
C SER A 160 5.96 21.59 18.20
N ASP A 161 4.78 21.16 17.73
CA ASP A 161 4.70 20.47 16.44
C ASP A 161 4.15 21.33 15.28
N THR A 162 3.89 22.61 15.53
CA THR A 162 3.43 23.57 14.51
C THR A 162 4.55 24.33 13.80
N GLN A 163 5.81 24.16 14.21
CA GLN A 163 6.95 24.88 13.60
C GLN A 163 7.34 24.35 12.21
N TRP A 164 6.92 23.16 11.80
CA TRP A 164 7.20 22.65 10.45
C TRP A 164 6.34 23.34 9.36
N ILE A 165 5.10 23.73 9.70
CA ILE A 165 4.19 24.45 8.79
C ILE A 165 4.76 25.84 8.45
N PHE A 166 5.50 26.48 9.37
CA PHE A 166 6.07 27.80 9.17
C PHE A 166 7.26 27.83 8.19
N ASN A 167 8.02 26.74 8.07
CA ASN A 167 9.24 26.71 7.26
C ASN A 167 9.03 26.28 5.80
N HIS A 168 7.85 25.74 5.43
CA HIS A 168 7.56 25.35 4.04
C HIS A 168 6.25 25.92 3.48
N GLY A 169 5.52 26.74 4.25
CA GLY A 169 4.23 27.27 3.80
C GLY A 169 3.95 28.65 4.34
N LEU A 170 4.61 29.69 3.80
CA LEU A 170 4.10 31.07 3.68
C LEU A 170 5.14 32.01 3.06
N GLN A 171 5.02 32.32 1.76
CA GLN A 171 5.07 33.67 1.16
C GLN A 171 4.34 33.57 -0.18
N LYS A 172 3.23 34.26 -0.46
CA LYS A 172 3.00 35.71 -0.37
C LYS A 172 1.59 36.03 0.12
N GLN A 173 1.49 36.92 1.10
CA GLN A 173 0.31 37.77 1.22
C GLN A 173 0.32 38.79 0.08
N SER A 174 -0.55 38.57 -0.90
CA SER A 174 -1.00 39.60 -1.82
C SER A 174 -2.47 39.31 -2.09
N GLN A 175 -3.34 40.15 -1.52
CA GLN A 175 -4.78 40.24 -1.78
C GLN A 175 -5.53 38.89 -1.83
N VAL A 176 -6.15 38.51 -0.70
CA VAL A 176 -7.14 37.42 -0.69
C VAL A 176 -8.37 37.87 -1.48
N SER A 177 -8.38 37.53 -2.77
CA SER A 177 -9.55 37.49 -3.62
C SER A 177 -9.68 36.08 -4.19
N ALA A 178 -10.80 35.42 -3.84
CA ALA A 178 -11.22 34.06 -4.24
C ALA A 178 -10.36 32.90 -3.71
N ALA A 179 -11.03 31.83 -3.25
CA ALA A 179 -10.39 30.58 -2.88
C ALA A 179 -9.55 30.06 -4.07
N LEU A 180 -8.25 29.85 -3.86
CA LEU A 180 -7.38 29.28 -4.89
C LEU A 180 -7.95 27.91 -5.29
N VAL A 181 -8.47 27.82 -6.51
CA VAL A 181 -8.85 26.54 -7.10
C VAL A 181 -7.54 25.79 -7.38
N PRO A 182 -7.38 24.52 -6.94
CA PRO A 182 -6.16 23.77 -7.22
C PRO A 182 -6.00 23.62 -8.74
N GLY A 183 -4.78 23.75 -9.23
CA GLY A 183 -4.48 23.73 -10.65
C GLY A 183 -3.16 23.04 -10.96
N VAL A 184 -2.76 23.10 -12.22
CA VAL A 184 -1.52 22.50 -12.71
C VAL A 184 -0.30 23.20 -12.10
N GLU A 185 -0.40 24.49 -11.74
CA GLU A 185 0.69 25.19 -11.06
C GLU A 185 0.85 24.81 -9.57
N SER A 186 -0.16 24.17 -8.98
CA SER A 186 -0.13 23.79 -7.56
C SER A 186 0.90 22.69 -7.27
N ASP A 187 1.58 22.81 -6.13
CA ASP A 187 2.43 21.75 -5.58
C ASP A 187 1.60 20.50 -5.28
N LEU A 188 2.24 19.33 -5.31
CA LEU A 188 1.54 18.06 -5.07
C LEU A 188 0.87 18.06 -3.69
N SER A 189 1.55 18.61 -2.69
CA SER A 189 0.99 18.75 -1.34
C SER A 189 -0.35 19.48 -1.38
N MET A 190 -0.48 20.61 -2.06
CA MET A 190 -1.74 21.35 -2.13
C MET A 190 -2.87 20.55 -2.81
N LEU A 191 -2.55 19.78 -3.85
CA LEU A 191 -3.51 18.88 -4.50
C LEU A 191 -4.00 17.79 -3.54
N LEU A 192 -3.07 17.15 -2.81
CA LEU A 192 -3.39 16.13 -1.82
C LEU A 192 -4.21 16.68 -0.65
N ALA A 193 -3.90 17.89 -0.18
CA ALA A 193 -4.67 18.62 0.84
C ALA A 193 -6.12 18.75 0.42
N THR A 194 -6.30 19.20 -0.82
CA THR A 194 -7.61 19.51 -1.34
C THR A 194 -8.40 18.24 -1.61
N ALA A 195 -7.76 17.19 -2.14
CA ALA A 195 -8.36 15.88 -2.28
C ALA A 195 -8.84 15.36 -0.92
N ARG A 196 -8.01 15.44 0.13
CA ARG A 196 -8.37 14.97 1.48
C ARG A 196 -9.49 15.78 2.11
N LYS A 197 -9.47 17.10 1.98
CA LYS A 197 -10.54 18.00 2.44
C LYS A 197 -11.90 17.68 1.79
N ASN A 198 -11.88 17.18 0.56
CA ASN A 198 -13.08 16.76 -0.17
C ASN A 198 -13.45 15.28 0.07
N SER A 199 -12.82 14.61 1.06
CA SER A 199 -13.03 13.18 1.35
C SER A 199 -12.78 12.27 0.14
N ALA A 200 -11.81 12.63 -0.70
CA ALA A 200 -11.42 11.82 -1.84
C ALA A 200 -10.60 10.60 -1.39
N THR A 201 -10.80 9.48 -2.08
CA THR A 201 -10.01 8.25 -1.88
C THR A 201 -8.85 8.14 -2.87
N GLU A 202 -8.97 8.81 -4.03
CA GLU A 202 -7.95 8.80 -5.09
C GLU A 202 -7.83 10.18 -5.73
N LEU A 203 -6.61 10.55 -6.11
CA LEU A 203 -6.26 11.68 -6.96
C LEU A 203 -5.65 11.13 -8.26
N LEU A 204 -6.20 11.54 -9.41
CA LEU A 204 -5.78 11.09 -10.73
C LEU A 204 -5.23 12.26 -11.52
N LEU A 205 -3.97 12.13 -11.94
CA LEU A 205 -3.22 13.13 -12.68
C LEU A 205 -2.78 12.50 -14.01
N SER A 206 -3.23 13.02 -15.13
CA SER A 206 -2.99 12.41 -16.46
C SER A 206 -2.71 13.49 -17.50
N ILE A 207 -1.79 13.22 -18.42
CA ILE A 207 -1.38 14.21 -19.41
C ILE A 207 -2.57 14.62 -20.30
N ASN A 208 -2.70 15.92 -20.58
CA ASN A 208 -3.74 16.49 -21.44
C ASN A 208 -5.20 16.19 -20.98
N GLN A 209 -5.40 15.88 -19.70
CA GLN A 209 -6.72 15.67 -19.10
C GLN A 209 -6.87 16.54 -17.86
N GLY A 210 -8.10 16.90 -17.48
CA GLY A 210 -8.34 17.58 -16.21
C GLY A 210 -7.80 16.78 -15.02
N LEU A 211 -7.63 17.45 -13.88
CA LEU A 211 -7.30 16.79 -12.62
C LEU A 211 -8.57 16.19 -12.05
N TYR A 212 -8.54 14.91 -11.66
CA TYR A 212 -9.72 14.24 -11.13
C TYR A 212 -9.47 13.68 -9.73
N VAL A 213 -10.54 13.62 -8.94
CA VAL A 213 -10.56 12.95 -7.65
C VAL A 213 -11.68 11.92 -7.61
N ARG A 214 -11.49 10.82 -6.89
CA ARG A 214 -12.56 9.86 -6.61
C ARG A 214 -13.19 10.16 -5.26
N ILE A 215 -14.49 10.44 -5.23
CA ILE A 215 -15.25 10.72 -4.00
C ILE A 215 -16.49 9.81 -4.01
N GLY A 216 -16.62 8.95 -2.99
CA GLY A 216 -17.75 8.02 -2.87
C GLY A 216 -17.85 7.04 -4.05
N GLY A 217 -16.71 6.63 -4.63
CA GLY A 217 -16.67 5.74 -5.80
C GLY A 217 -16.76 6.47 -7.15
N GLU A 218 -17.29 7.69 -7.19
CA GLU A 218 -17.46 8.47 -8.42
C GLU A 218 -16.23 9.33 -8.73
N LEU A 219 -15.89 9.44 -10.03
CA LEU A 219 -14.84 10.32 -10.50
C LEU A 219 -15.40 11.75 -10.68
N LYS A 220 -14.80 12.72 -10.00
CA LYS A 220 -15.22 14.13 -10.03
C LYS A 220 -14.05 15.03 -10.45
N PRO A 221 -14.27 16.05 -11.29
CA PRO A 221 -13.21 16.97 -11.66
C PRO A 221 -12.79 17.78 -10.42
N LEU A 222 -11.48 17.85 -10.19
CA LEU A 222 -10.84 18.75 -9.22
C LEU A 222 -10.46 20.07 -9.90
N SER A 223 -10.01 20.00 -11.17
CA SER A 223 -9.65 21.15 -12.00
C SER A 223 -9.78 20.78 -13.48
N ASP A 224 -10.22 21.72 -14.32
CA ASP A 224 -10.29 21.54 -15.77
C ASP A 224 -8.94 21.79 -16.47
N GLU A 225 -7.94 22.27 -15.72
CA GLU A 225 -6.60 22.48 -16.25
C GLU A 225 -5.92 21.15 -16.58
N THR A 226 -5.24 21.11 -17.73
CA THR A 226 -4.63 19.89 -18.26
C THR A 226 -3.12 19.90 -18.05
N PRO A 227 -2.55 18.98 -17.25
CA PRO A 227 -1.12 18.95 -17.00
C PRO A 227 -0.37 18.43 -18.22
N SER A 228 0.82 18.98 -18.42
CA SER A 228 1.80 18.52 -19.38
C SER A 228 2.68 17.41 -18.78
N GLU A 229 3.56 16.82 -19.60
CA GLU A 229 4.58 15.89 -19.10
C GLU A 229 5.51 16.54 -18.08
N PHE A 230 5.76 17.85 -18.21
CA PHE A 230 6.60 18.59 -17.28
C PHE A 230 5.98 18.64 -15.89
N ASP A 231 4.68 18.87 -15.80
CA ASP A 231 3.95 18.97 -14.53
C ASP A 231 3.91 17.61 -13.81
N LEU A 232 3.63 16.53 -14.56
CA LEU A 232 3.71 15.17 -14.02
C LEU A 232 5.12 14.82 -13.53
N LYS A 233 6.17 15.26 -14.23
CA LYS A 233 7.57 15.07 -13.78
C LYS A 233 7.87 15.83 -12.50
N ARG A 234 7.34 17.04 -12.34
CA ARG A 234 7.49 17.83 -11.12
C ARG A 234 6.84 17.13 -9.94
N TRP A 235 5.56 16.75 -10.05
CA TRP A 235 4.87 16.02 -8.98
C TRP A 235 5.50 14.65 -8.71
N TYR A 236 6.03 13.96 -9.73
CA TYR A 236 6.79 12.74 -9.52
C TYR A 236 8.08 12.97 -8.73
N ALA A 237 8.82 14.04 -8.99
CA ALA A 237 9.99 14.39 -8.20
C ALA A 237 9.62 14.64 -6.72
N GLU A 238 8.52 15.36 -6.47
CA GLU A 238 7.99 15.56 -5.12
C GLU A 238 7.64 14.23 -4.42
N ILE A 239 7.06 13.26 -5.13
CA ILE A 239 6.79 11.91 -4.59
C ILE A 239 8.08 11.20 -4.17
N ILE A 240 9.13 11.30 -4.99
CA ILE A 240 10.42 10.67 -4.71
C ILE A 240 11.08 11.32 -3.49
N ASP A 241 11.05 12.65 -3.41
CA ASP A 241 11.58 13.39 -2.26
C ASP A 241 10.83 13.01 -0.98
N LEU A 242 9.50 12.95 -1.02
CA LEU A 242 8.66 12.54 0.12
C LEU A 242 8.85 11.07 0.53
N GLN A 243 9.31 10.21 -0.37
CA GLN A 243 9.64 8.82 -0.04
C GLN A 243 10.98 8.70 0.72
N GLY A 244 11.85 9.71 0.66
CA GLY A 244 13.17 9.69 1.30
C GLY A 244 14.13 8.67 0.68
N ARG A 245 13.96 8.31 -0.60
CA ARG A 245 14.88 7.43 -1.35
C ARG A 245 15.53 8.19 -2.50
N SER A 246 16.78 7.87 -2.83
CA SER A 246 17.38 8.29 -4.10
C SER A 246 16.54 7.73 -5.26
N ALA A 247 16.35 8.52 -6.32
CA ALA A 247 15.52 8.22 -7.51
C ALA A 247 15.93 6.97 -8.32
N GLU A 248 16.80 6.11 -7.78
CA GLU A 248 17.50 5.01 -8.45
C GLU A 248 16.64 3.75 -8.59
N ALA A 249 15.45 3.69 -7.99
CA ALA A 249 14.42 2.69 -8.30
C ALA A 249 13.66 3.05 -9.60
N ASN A 250 14.41 3.29 -10.68
CA ASN A 250 13.89 3.78 -11.95
C ASN A 250 13.51 2.59 -12.85
N SER A 251 12.36 1.99 -12.57
CA SER A 251 11.75 1.04 -13.51
C SER A 251 11.37 1.77 -14.81
N GLU A 252 11.79 1.22 -15.96
CA GLU A 252 11.43 1.75 -17.30
C GLU A 252 9.91 1.75 -17.55
N ARG A 253 9.15 0.97 -16.77
CA ARG A 253 7.69 0.82 -16.89
C ARG A 253 6.89 1.65 -15.88
N GLY A 254 7.55 2.35 -14.95
CA GLY A 254 6.90 2.98 -13.81
C GLY A 254 6.87 2.09 -12.56
N GLY A 255 6.25 2.55 -11.47
CA GLY A 255 6.34 1.88 -10.18
C GLY A 255 5.29 2.37 -9.17
N SER A 256 5.23 1.70 -8.02
CA SER A 256 4.36 2.07 -6.90
C SER A 256 5.19 2.57 -5.72
N TYR A 257 4.94 3.81 -5.31
CA TYR A 257 5.69 4.57 -4.32
C TYR A 257 4.80 4.88 -3.13
N ASN A 258 5.31 4.66 -1.91
CA ASN A 258 4.63 5.09 -0.70
C ASN A 258 5.38 6.24 -0.07
N PHE A 259 4.62 7.16 0.46
CA PHE A 259 5.13 8.31 1.19
C PHE A 259 4.08 8.74 2.21
N ALA A 260 4.51 9.54 3.18
CA ALA A 260 3.65 10.10 4.20
C ALA A 260 3.91 11.61 4.28
N ILE A 261 2.85 12.37 4.56
CA ILE A 261 2.97 13.79 4.86
C ILE A 261 2.54 13.97 6.31
N SER A 262 3.41 14.58 7.13
CA SER A 262 3.16 14.77 8.55
C SER A 262 1.84 15.52 8.79
N GLY A 263 1.03 15.02 9.73
CA GLY A 263 -0.31 15.53 10.05
C GLY A 263 -1.38 15.26 8.99
N TRP A 264 -1.01 14.72 7.82
CA TRP A 264 -1.91 14.54 6.69
C TRP A 264 -2.08 13.08 6.31
N GLY A 265 -1.23 12.17 6.78
CA GLY A 265 -1.37 10.72 6.60
C GLY A 265 -0.55 10.19 5.42
N ARG A 266 -0.82 8.93 5.05
CA ARG A 266 -0.06 8.19 4.03
C ARG A 266 -0.73 8.24 2.67
N PHE A 267 0.09 8.04 1.65
CA PHE A 267 -0.31 8.02 0.26
C PHE A 267 0.44 6.91 -0.49
N ILE A 268 -0.24 6.32 -1.48
CA ILE A 268 0.35 5.35 -2.39
C ILE A 268 0.21 5.89 -3.81
N ALA A 269 1.32 6.28 -4.43
CA ALA A 269 1.35 6.71 -5.81
C ALA A 269 1.72 5.57 -6.76
N SER A 270 0.89 5.33 -7.77
CA SER A 270 1.19 4.50 -8.93
C SER A 270 1.56 5.42 -10.09
N VAL A 271 2.80 5.32 -10.56
CA VAL A 271 3.33 6.15 -11.65
C VAL A 271 3.42 5.31 -12.91
N HIS A 272 2.74 5.75 -13.96
CA HIS A 272 2.67 5.05 -15.24
C HIS A 272 3.58 5.73 -16.26
N LYS A 273 4.42 4.94 -16.93
CA LYS A 273 5.35 5.44 -17.96
C LYS A 273 5.06 4.80 -19.32
N MET A 274 5.05 5.61 -20.39
CA MET A 274 5.04 5.18 -21.78
C MET A 274 6.31 5.70 -22.46
N GLU A 275 7.13 4.81 -23.03
CA GLU A 275 8.39 5.17 -23.71
C GLU A 275 9.29 6.11 -22.87
N LYS A 276 9.41 5.82 -21.58
CA LYS A 276 10.17 6.60 -20.56
C LYS A 276 9.57 7.97 -20.20
N ARG A 277 8.41 8.33 -20.75
CA ARG A 277 7.64 9.52 -20.37
C ARG A 277 6.58 9.16 -19.34
N ILE A 278 6.36 10.02 -18.36
CA ILE A 278 5.27 9.81 -17.38
C ILE A 278 3.96 10.16 -18.07
N SER A 279 3.06 9.19 -18.18
CA SER A 279 1.75 9.38 -18.81
C SER A 279 0.65 9.70 -17.80
N ALA A 280 0.75 9.13 -16.60
CA ALA A 280 -0.20 9.35 -15.52
C ALA A 280 0.40 9.04 -14.15
N ILE A 281 -0.17 9.65 -13.12
CA ILE A 281 0.08 9.37 -11.71
C ILE A 281 -1.30 9.20 -11.04
N GLU A 282 -1.53 8.03 -10.45
CA GLU A 282 -2.68 7.76 -9.58
C GLU A 282 -2.18 7.76 -8.15
N ILE A 283 -2.79 8.55 -7.27
CA ILE A 283 -2.41 8.63 -5.86
C ILE A 283 -3.61 8.23 -5.01
N GLN A 284 -3.42 7.17 -4.23
CA GLN A 284 -4.41 6.66 -3.30
C GLN A 284 -4.17 7.33 -1.94
N LEU A 285 -5.23 7.90 -1.38
CA LEU A 285 -5.21 8.47 -0.05
C LEU A 285 -5.51 7.35 0.94
N VAL A 286 -4.49 6.93 1.68
CA VAL A 286 -4.63 5.87 2.70
C VAL A 286 -5.37 6.48 3.89
N PRO A 287 -6.49 5.90 4.36
CA PRO A 287 -7.15 6.33 5.58
C PRO A 287 -6.16 6.35 6.75
N THR A 288 -6.20 7.40 7.56
CA THR A 288 -5.33 7.55 8.75
C THR A 288 -5.77 6.62 9.87
N GLU A 289 -7.06 6.33 9.95
CA GLU A 289 -7.64 5.42 10.94
C GLU A 289 -8.24 4.20 10.23
N PRO A 290 -7.96 2.99 10.75
CA PRO A 290 -8.59 1.77 10.26
C PRO A 290 -10.07 1.73 10.62
N VAL A 291 -10.88 1.12 9.76
CA VAL A 291 -12.31 0.98 9.99
C VAL A 291 -12.54 0.09 11.22
N PRO A 292 -13.35 0.49 12.22
CA PRO A 292 -13.63 -0.36 13.37
C PRO A 292 -14.36 -1.65 12.96
N TRP A 293 -13.97 -2.80 13.49
CA TRP A 293 -14.61 -4.09 13.19
C TRP A 293 -16.12 -4.08 13.44
N ALA A 294 -16.56 -3.45 14.54
CA ALA A 294 -17.97 -3.32 14.89
C ALA A 294 -18.79 -2.45 13.92
N SER A 295 -18.14 -1.56 13.15
CA SER A 295 -18.80 -0.70 12.16
C SER A 295 -19.04 -1.39 10.82
N LEU A 296 -18.39 -2.54 10.58
CA LEU A 296 -18.64 -3.35 9.41
C LEU A 296 -20.01 -4.02 9.52
N ASN A 297 -20.76 -4.04 8.42
CA ASN A 297 -22.09 -4.66 8.35
C ASN A 297 -22.02 -6.19 8.27
N LEU A 298 -21.38 -6.80 9.28
CA LEU A 298 -21.11 -8.22 9.37
C LEU A 298 -22.21 -8.94 10.17
N PRO A 299 -22.59 -10.17 9.81
CA PRO A 299 -23.48 -10.98 10.62
C PRO A 299 -22.82 -11.35 11.94
N GLU A 300 -23.63 -11.57 12.98
CA GLU A 300 -23.15 -11.76 14.36
C GLU A 300 -22.11 -12.88 14.50
N PHE A 301 -22.28 -14.00 13.80
CA PHE A 301 -21.31 -15.09 13.88
C PHE A 301 -19.92 -14.66 13.35
N VAL A 302 -19.87 -13.83 12.31
CA VAL A 302 -18.61 -13.30 11.77
C VAL A 302 -18.02 -12.28 12.74
N ARG A 303 -18.85 -11.43 13.34
CA ARG A 303 -18.40 -10.47 14.38
C ARG A 303 -17.68 -11.15 15.54
N SER A 304 -18.13 -12.35 15.93
CA SER A 304 -17.53 -13.14 17.02
C SER A 304 -16.25 -13.92 16.64
N LEU A 305 -15.85 -13.95 15.36
CA LEU A 305 -14.69 -14.73 14.92
C LEU A 305 -13.36 -14.27 15.55
N PRO A 306 -13.04 -12.96 15.62
CA PRO A 306 -11.83 -12.51 16.29
C PRO A 306 -11.73 -13.00 17.74
N GLU A 307 -12.84 -13.03 18.47
CA GLU A 307 -12.87 -13.50 19.86
C GLU A 307 -12.71 -15.02 19.97
N SER A 308 -13.42 -15.76 19.11
CA SER A 308 -13.37 -17.23 19.12
C SER A 308 -12.05 -17.82 18.57
N SER A 309 -11.24 -17.01 17.88
CA SER A 309 -9.91 -17.38 17.36
C SER A 309 -9.90 -18.75 16.64
N PRO A 310 -10.75 -18.94 15.62
CA PRO A 310 -10.79 -20.22 14.92
C PRO A 310 -9.47 -20.52 14.18
N PRO A 311 -9.20 -21.80 13.87
CA PRO A 311 -7.97 -22.20 13.21
C PRO A 311 -7.80 -21.56 11.81
N LEU A 312 -8.88 -21.49 11.03
CA LEU A 312 -8.85 -20.90 9.69
C LEU A 312 -10.14 -20.17 9.32
N VAL A 313 -10.00 -18.93 8.87
CA VAL A 313 -11.05 -18.15 8.20
C VAL A 313 -10.54 -17.69 6.83
N LEU A 314 -11.33 -17.94 5.80
CA LEU A 314 -11.00 -17.51 4.44
C LEU A 314 -11.81 -16.28 4.08
N PHE A 315 -11.13 -15.29 3.50
CA PHE A 315 -11.71 -14.07 2.97
C PHE A 315 -11.62 -14.08 1.44
N SER A 316 -12.64 -13.59 0.75
CA SER A 316 -12.64 -13.47 -0.71
C SER A 316 -13.36 -12.20 -1.13
N GLY A 317 -13.19 -11.76 -2.37
CA GLY A 317 -13.81 -10.52 -2.83
C GLY A 317 -13.08 -9.88 -4.00
N HIS A 318 -13.78 -9.00 -4.71
CA HIS A 318 -13.25 -8.36 -5.92
C HIS A 318 -12.27 -7.23 -5.61
N ASN A 319 -12.58 -6.41 -4.61
CA ASN A 319 -11.82 -5.21 -4.29
C ASN A 319 -10.77 -5.52 -3.21
N ARG A 320 -9.50 -5.56 -3.63
CA ARG A 320 -8.39 -5.85 -2.71
C ARG A 320 -8.21 -4.81 -1.61
N LYS A 321 -8.54 -3.53 -1.87
CA LYS A 321 -8.37 -2.46 -0.88
C LYS A 321 -9.36 -2.59 0.27
N SER A 322 -10.63 -2.83 -0.06
CA SER A 322 -11.68 -3.02 0.96
C SER A 322 -11.48 -4.34 1.70
N LEU A 323 -11.09 -5.41 1.01
CA LEU A 323 -10.75 -6.69 1.64
C LEU A 323 -9.58 -6.54 2.63
N TYR A 324 -8.54 -5.80 2.23
CA TYR A 324 -7.42 -5.45 3.12
C TYR A 324 -7.90 -4.67 4.35
N SER A 325 -8.74 -3.66 4.15
CA SER A 325 -9.34 -2.90 5.26
C SER A 325 -10.09 -3.83 6.21
N THR A 326 -10.92 -4.75 5.70
CA THR A 326 -11.66 -5.74 6.50
C THR A 326 -10.71 -6.66 7.28
N LEU A 327 -9.61 -7.13 6.66
CA LEU A 327 -8.60 -7.94 7.35
C LEU A 327 -7.89 -7.15 8.45
N LEU A 328 -7.54 -5.89 8.20
CA LEU A 328 -6.89 -5.04 9.20
C LEU A 328 -7.82 -4.81 10.40
N SER A 329 -9.10 -4.52 10.15
CA SER A 329 -10.12 -4.41 11.17
C SER A 329 -10.24 -5.68 12.02
N TYR A 330 -10.25 -6.87 11.38
CA TYR A 330 -10.24 -8.14 12.08
C TYR A 330 -8.99 -8.28 12.95
N ALA A 331 -7.82 -8.04 12.36
CA ALA A 331 -6.54 -8.23 13.02
C ALA A 331 -6.41 -7.36 14.28
N MET A 332 -6.84 -6.10 14.19
CA MET A 332 -6.88 -5.20 15.34
C MET A 332 -7.85 -5.67 16.42
N GLN A 333 -9.06 -6.08 16.05
CA GLN A 333 -10.02 -6.63 17.02
C GLN A 333 -9.46 -7.88 17.71
N TYR A 334 -8.83 -8.77 16.94
CA TYR A 334 -8.19 -9.97 17.46
C TYR A 334 -7.07 -9.62 18.45
N GLN A 335 -6.20 -8.67 18.11
CA GLN A 335 -5.10 -8.27 18.99
C GLN A 335 -5.61 -7.61 20.27
N GLN A 336 -6.65 -6.78 20.19
CA GLN A 336 -7.26 -6.17 21.37
C GLN A 336 -7.80 -7.22 22.34
N VAL A 337 -8.35 -8.32 21.82
CA VAL A 337 -8.92 -9.41 22.63
C VAL A 337 -7.83 -10.34 23.18
N HIS A 338 -6.88 -10.77 22.35
CA HIS A 338 -5.93 -11.84 22.69
C HIS A 338 -4.55 -11.34 23.13
N GLN A 339 -4.21 -10.08 22.85
CA GLN A 339 -2.92 -9.47 23.16
C GLN A 339 -1.71 -10.28 22.64
N THR A 340 -1.86 -10.92 21.48
CA THR A 340 -0.83 -11.74 20.83
C THR A 340 -0.24 -11.04 19.60
N PRO A 341 0.97 -11.43 19.15
CA PRO A 341 1.56 -10.89 17.93
C PRO A 341 0.73 -11.24 16.69
N ILE A 342 0.77 -10.36 15.69
CA ILE A 342 0.19 -10.58 14.37
C ILE A 342 1.32 -10.74 13.37
N TYR A 343 1.35 -11.86 12.66
CA TYR A 343 2.30 -12.12 11.58
C TYR A 343 1.56 -12.00 10.26
N TRP A 344 1.96 -11.01 9.45
CA TRP A 344 1.27 -10.71 8.20
C TRP A 344 2.23 -10.92 7.03
N LEU A 345 1.98 -11.96 6.25
CA LEU A 345 2.65 -12.15 4.96
C LEU A 345 1.89 -11.38 3.88
N THR A 346 2.50 -10.33 3.35
CA THR A 346 1.91 -9.51 2.29
C THR A 346 2.99 -8.96 1.36
N ASP A 347 2.70 -8.97 0.05
CA ASP A 347 3.49 -8.24 -0.96
C ASP A 347 3.30 -6.72 -0.88
N ASN A 348 2.34 -6.29 -0.07
CA ASN A 348 1.87 -4.92 0.09
C ASN A 348 1.92 -4.48 1.56
N ALA A 349 3.09 -4.66 2.20
CA ALA A 349 3.42 -4.16 3.55
C ALA A 349 3.16 -2.66 3.80
N LYS A 350 2.85 -1.93 2.72
CA LYS A 350 2.79 -0.48 2.59
C LYS A 350 1.71 0.17 3.44
N TRP A 351 0.68 -0.61 3.81
CA TRP A 351 -0.46 -0.19 4.64
C TRP A 351 -0.27 -0.46 6.13
N LEU A 352 0.70 -1.31 6.52
CA LEU A 352 0.94 -1.72 7.92
C LEU A 352 1.88 -0.78 8.68
N ALA A 353 2.40 0.26 8.05
CA ALA A 353 3.47 1.05 8.63
C ALA A 353 3.00 2.12 9.65
N ASP A 354 1.69 2.33 9.82
CA ASP A 354 1.11 3.18 10.89
C ASP A 354 0.52 2.35 12.06
N THR A 355 0.55 1.01 12.00
CA THR A 355 0.06 0.18 13.10
C THR A 355 1.07 0.04 14.24
N SER A 356 1.94 1.03 14.44
CA SER A 356 3.05 1.02 15.41
C SER A 356 2.63 0.75 16.86
N GLU A 357 1.35 0.97 17.20
CA GLU A 357 0.77 0.64 18.50
C GLU A 357 0.49 -0.86 18.70
N TYR A 358 0.48 -1.64 17.62
CA TYR A 358 0.14 -3.06 17.61
C TYR A 358 1.37 -3.88 17.20
N PRO A 359 1.60 -5.07 17.81
CA PRO A 359 2.74 -5.93 17.51
C PRO A 359 2.57 -6.66 16.18
N PHE A 360 2.55 -5.92 15.07
CA PHE A 360 2.58 -6.46 13.71
C PHE A 360 4.02 -6.79 13.31
N VAL A 361 4.23 -8.04 12.90
CA VAL A 361 5.43 -8.49 12.22
C VAL A 361 5.07 -8.68 10.75
N VAL A 362 5.55 -7.76 9.92
CA VAL A 362 5.33 -7.85 8.47
C VAL A 362 6.41 -8.72 7.86
N LEU A 363 5.98 -9.80 7.23
CA LEU A 363 6.84 -10.72 6.50
C LEU A 363 6.67 -10.38 5.02
N GLN A 364 7.76 -10.06 4.32
CA GLN A 364 7.71 -9.83 2.88
C GLN A 364 7.82 -11.17 2.13
N PRO A 365 7.20 -11.30 0.95
CA PRO A 365 7.23 -12.53 0.19
C PRO A 365 8.53 -12.63 -0.62
N GLU A 366 9.67 -12.70 0.06
CA GLU A 366 10.82 -13.44 -0.49
C GLU A 366 10.55 -14.97 -0.48
N TRP A 367 9.37 -15.39 -0.01
CA TRP A 367 8.93 -16.78 0.14
C TRP A 367 8.65 -17.51 -1.17
N HIS A 368 8.62 -16.83 -2.32
CA HIS A 368 8.39 -17.46 -3.63
C HIS A 368 9.54 -18.39 -4.10
N GLY A 369 10.61 -18.55 -3.32
CA GLY A 369 11.69 -19.50 -3.58
C GLY A 369 12.11 -20.37 -2.39
N GLN A 370 11.48 -20.23 -1.21
CA GLN A 370 11.77 -21.08 -0.05
C GLN A 370 10.81 -22.28 0.00
N SER A 371 11.28 -23.43 0.50
CA SER A 371 10.39 -24.58 0.65
C SER A 371 9.34 -24.30 1.74
N LEU A 372 8.14 -24.84 1.56
CA LEU A 372 7.06 -24.76 2.54
C LEU A 372 7.52 -25.18 3.95
N ASP A 373 8.35 -26.22 4.03
CA ASP A 373 8.91 -26.75 5.28
C ASP A 373 9.77 -25.71 6.01
N MET A 374 10.53 -24.88 5.29
CA MET A 374 11.31 -23.80 5.92
C MET A 374 10.40 -22.72 6.52
N CYS A 375 9.33 -22.35 5.82
CA CYS A 375 8.37 -21.37 6.30
C CYS A 375 7.68 -21.86 7.58
N VAL A 376 7.19 -23.10 7.57
CA VAL A 376 6.54 -23.70 8.73
C VAL A 376 7.51 -23.87 9.90
N SER A 377 8.75 -24.29 9.65
CA SER A 377 9.79 -24.38 10.68
C SER A 377 10.11 -23.01 11.29
N ALA A 378 10.15 -21.95 10.49
CA ALA A 378 10.33 -20.60 11.01
C ALA A 378 9.15 -20.20 11.92
N ILE A 379 7.91 -20.44 11.48
CA ILE A 379 6.69 -20.15 12.26
C ILE A 379 6.65 -20.94 13.57
N GLN A 380 7.09 -22.19 13.59
CA GLN A 380 7.16 -23.00 14.82
C GLN A 380 8.07 -22.41 15.91
N ASN A 381 9.03 -21.55 15.54
CA ASN A 381 9.91 -20.88 16.47
C ASN A 381 9.38 -19.50 16.93
N LEU A 382 8.26 -19.05 16.37
CA LEU A 382 7.61 -17.80 16.74
C LEU A 382 6.57 -18.03 17.85
N ALA A 383 6.25 -16.96 18.58
CA ALA A 383 5.18 -17.02 19.57
C ALA A 383 3.82 -17.12 18.87
N PRO A 384 2.92 -18.06 19.27
CA PRO A 384 1.64 -18.23 18.61
C PRO A 384 0.79 -16.96 18.69
N GLY A 385 0.08 -16.69 17.59
CA GLY A 385 -0.75 -15.51 17.43
C GLY A 385 -1.62 -15.61 16.19
N LEU A 386 -1.90 -14.46 15.57
CA LEU A 386 -2.63 -14.41 14.30
C LEU A 386 -1.64 -14.50 13.13
N PHE A 387 -1.87 -15.43 12.22
CA PHE A 387 -1.14 -15.50 10.96
C PHE A 387 -2.05 -15.08 9.81
N ILE A 388 -1.62 -14.08 9.03
CA ILE A 388 -2.38 -13.57 7.89
C ILE A 388 -1.58 -13.83 6.62
N LEU A 389 -2.18 -14.59 5.69
CA LEU A 389 -1.64 -14.77 4.35
C LEU A 389 -2.50 -14.01 3.34
N GLU A 390 -1.95 -12.97 2.74
CA GLU A 390 -2.59 -12.37 1.58
C GLU A 390 -2.38 -13.22 0.33
N ASN A 391 -3.44 -13.30 -0.49
CA ASN A 391 -3.44 -13.83 -1.85
C ASN A 391 -2.99 -15.30 -1.92
N CYS A 392 -3.67 -16.18 -1.19
CA CYS A 392 -3.58 -17.64 -1.32
C CYS A 392 -4.19 -18.10 -2.65
N ALA A 393 -3.46 -17.84 -3.73
CA ALA A 393 -3.91 -18.07 -5.10
C ALA A 393 -3.72 -19.52 -5.56
N ASP A 394 -2.85 -20.28 -4.89
CA ASP A 394 -2.47 -21.63 -5.27
C ASP A 394 -2.54 -22.63 -4.09
N TYR A 395 -2.46 -23.91 -4.43
CA TYR A 395 -2.51 -25.01 -3.46
C TYR A 395 -1.23 -25.16 -2.64
N HIS A 396 -0.13 -24.52 -3.03
CA HIS A 396 1.09 -24.46 -2.21
C HIS A 396 0.86 -23.53 -1.01
N SER A 397 0.30 -22.36 -1.27
CA SER A 397 -0.12 -21.36 -0.29
C SER A 397 -1.22 -21.91 0.63
N LEU A 398 -2.20 -22.64 0.06
CA LEU A 398 -3.24 -23.31 0.86
C LEU A 398 -2.66 -24.37 1.80
N SER A 399 -1.63 -25.10 1.36
CA SER A 399 -0.92 -26.06 2.21
C SER A 399 -0.23 -25.38 3.38
N LEU A 400 0.43 -24.24 3.16
CA LEU A 400 1.07 -23.46 4.22
C LEU A 400 0.04 -23.03 5.28
N VAL A 401 -1.04 -22.40 4.84
CA VAL A 401 -2.14 -21.95 5.71
C VAL A 401 -2.71 -23.09 6.55
N ASN A 402 -2.96 -24.25 5.93
CA ASN A 402 -3.48 -25.41 6.63
C ASN A 402 -2.49 -25.97 7.66
N GLN A 403 -1.20 -26.00 7.34
CA GLN A 403 -0.19 -26.48 8.28
C GLN A 403 -0.07 -25.55 9.48
N VAL A 404 -0.05 -24.24 9.26
CA VAL A 404 -0.02 -23.24 10.34
C VAL A 404 -1.26 -23.34 11.22
N ALA A 405 -2.45 -23.46 10.63
CA ALA A 405 -3.69 -23.68 11.38
C ALA A 405 -3.65 -24.99 12.19
N SER A 406 -3.05 -26.05 11.64
CA SER A 406 -2.91 -27.34 12.33
C SER A 406 -1.93 -27.31 13.50
N LEU A 407 -1.04 -26.31 13.56
CA LEU A 407 -0.17 -26.05 14.71
C LEU A 407 -0.92 -25.34 15.86
N GLY A 408 -2.20 -25.02 15.69
CA GLY A 408 -3.03 -24.35 16.70
C GLY A 408 -3.02 -22.82 16.61
N TRP A 409 -2.48 -22.27 15.53
CA TRP A 409 -2.54 -20.83 15.25
C TRP A 409 -3.93 -20.44 14.71
N SER A 410 -4.33 -19.18 14.92
CA SER A 410 -5.45 -18.61 14.17
C SER A 410 -4.94 -18.08 12.85
N VAL A 411 -5.55 -18.50 11.74
CA VAL A 411 -5.13 -18.13 10.39
C VAL A 411 -6.22 -17.39 9.65
N LEU A 412 -5.87 -16.25 9.07
CA LEU A 412 -6.65 -15.57 8.04
C LEU A 412 -5.96 -15.72 6.70
N SER A 413 -6.73 -15.96 5.65
CA SER A 413 -6.16 -15.99 4.31
C SER A 413 -7.14 -15.47 3.28
N THR A 414 -6.65 -14.73 2.28
CA THR A 414 -7.48 -14.34 1.14
C THR A 414 -7.35 -15.32 -0.02
N ILE A 415 -8.46 -15.68 -0.64
CA ILE A 415 -8.51 -16.60 -1.80
C ILE A 415 -9.01 -15.85 -3.05
N PRO A 416 -8.58 -16.25 -4.27
CA PRO A 416 -8.84 -15.51 -5.51
C PRO A 416 -10.23 -15.81 -6.09
N THR A 417 -11.27 -15.72 -5.26
CA THR A 417 -12.66 -16.05 -5.61
C THR A 417 -13.59 -14.87 -5.29
N LEU A 418 -14.78 -14.89 -5.90
CA LEU A 418 -15.73 -13.78 -5.84
C LEU A 418 -17.08 -14.17 -5.21
N SER A 419 -17.25 -15.43 -4.81
CA SER A 419 -18.46 -15.91 -4.13
C SER A 419 -18.15 -17.13 -3.28
N ILE A 420 -19.05 -17.46 -2.36
CA ILE A 420 -18.97 -18.70 -1.59
C ILE A 420 -18.95 -19.92 -2.52
N ASN A 421 -19.81 -19.96 -3.54
CA ASN A 421 -19.85 -21.08 -4.48
C ASN A 421 -18.53 -21.26 -5.25
N GLN A 422 -17.90 -20.17 -5.70
CA GLN A 422 -16.58 -20.23 -6.34
C GLN A 422 -15.50 -20.67 -5.36
N SER A 423 -15.56 -20.17 -4.13
CA SER A 423 -14.62 -20.55 -3.06
C SER A 423 -14.70 -22.05 -2.74
N LEU A 424 -15.91 -22.58 -2.60
CA LEU A 424 -16.12 -24.01 -2.40
C LEU A 424 -15.61 -24.80 -3.61
N ALA A 425 -16.01 -24.43 -4.83
CA ALA A 425 -15.54 -25.12 -6.04
C ALA A 425 -14.00 -25.14 -6.14
N TRP A 426 -13.34 -24.01 -5.91
CA TRP A 426 -11.88 -23.90 -5.90
C TRP A 426 -11.25 -24.85 -4.87
N LEU A 427 -11.76 -24.85 -3.63
CA LEU A 427 -11.27 -25.75 -2.59
C LEU A 427 -11.53 -27.24 -2.91
N MET A 428 -12.63 -27.57 -3.57
CA MET A 428 -12.94 -28.94 -3.98
C MET A 428 -11.99 -29.48 -5.06
N HIS A 429 -11.33 -28.59 -5.79
CA HIS A 429 -10.29 -28.95 -6.75
C HIS A 429 -8.90 -29.14 -6.11
N ALA A 430 -8.74 -28.85 -4.83
CA ALA A 430 -7.49 -29.09 -4.11
C ALA A 430 -7.22 -30.61 -4.00
N PRO A 431 -5.93 -31.02 -3.88
CA PRO A 431 -5.58 -32.41 -3.61
C PRO A 431 -6.32 -32.95 -2.37
N LYS A 432 -6.77 -34.22 -2.43
CA LYS A 432 -7.60 -34.83 -1.37
C LYS A 432 -7.02 -34.69 0.04
N SER A 433 -5.70 -34.82 0.20
CA SER A 433 -5.02 -34.63 1.49
C SER A 433 -5.16 -33.19 2.02
N GLN A 434 -4.99 -32.19 1.15
CA GLN A 434 -5.18 -30.79 1.51
C GLN A 434 -6.65 -30.48 1.80
N LEU A 435 -7.57 -31.01 0.99
CA LEU A 435 -9.00 -30.80 1.18
C LEU A 435 -9.50 -31.34 2.52
N VAL A 436 -8.99 -32.50 2.98
CA VAL A 436 -9.29 -33.03 4.31
C VAL A 436 -8.74 -32.13 5.42
N LEU A 437 -7.53 -31.60 5.28
CA LEU A 437 -6.95 -30.65 6.25
C LEU A 437 -7.70 -29.32 6.28
N THR A 438 -8.05 -28.77 5.11
CA THR A 438 -8.90 -27.59 5.04
C THR A 438 -10.23 -27.85 5.71
N ALA A 439 -10.86 -29.01 5.46
CA ALA A 439 -12.14 -29.35 6.09
C ALA A 439 -12.07 -29.33 7.62
N SER A 440 -10.96 -29.79 8.22
CA SER A 440 -10.82 -29.82 9.68
C SER A 440 -10.56 -28.44 10.29
N ASN A 441 -9.87 -27.56 9.57
CA ASN A 441 -9.42 -26.27 10.09
C ASN A 441 -10.39 -25.12 9.76
N LEU A 442 -11.06 -25.18 8.62
CA LEU A 442 -11.89 -24.11 8.09
C LEU A 442 -13.14 -23.91 8.94
N LYS A 443 -13.26 -22.72 9.53
CA LYS A 443 -14.43 -22.32 10.31
C LYS A 443 -15.41 -21.48 9.51
N ALA A 444 -14.92 -20.58 8.67
CA ALA A 444 -15.77 -19.68 7.92
C ALA A 444 -15.13 -19.27 6.58
N ILE A 445 -15.99 -18.99 5.62
CA ILE A 445 -15.65 -18.28 4.39
C ILE A 445 -16.47 -16.98 4.38
N VAL A 446 -15.80 -15.86 4.21
CA VAL A 446 -16.41 -14.52 4.15
C VAL A 446 -16.07 -13.90 2.81
N THR A 447 -17.07 -13.73 1.96
CA THR A 447 -16.92 -13.06 0.66
C THR A 447 -17.42 -11.64 0.79
N GLU A 448 -16.58 -10.67 0.43
CA GLU A 448 -16.92 -9.27 0.38
C GLU A 448 -17.33 -8.85 -1.04
N HIS A 449 -18.47 -8.18 -1.13
CA HIS A 449 -18.93 -7.48 -2.30
C HIS A 449 -18.94 -5.98 -2.02
N PHE A 450 -18.11 -5.23 -2.74
CA PHE A 450 -18.02 -3.79 -2.60
C PHE A 450 -18.77 -3.11 -3.74
N SER A 451 -19.87 -2.42 -3.41
CA SER A 451 -20.70 -1.68 -4.36
C SER A 451 -21.23 -0.41 -3.71
N ASP A 452 -21.41 0.68 -4.49
CA ASP A 452 -21.96 1.94 -3.99
C ASP A 452 -21.28 2.48 -2.73
N ASN A 453 -19.95 2.33 -2.67
CA ASN A 453 -19.11 2.74 -1.55
C ASN A 453 -19.45 2.05 -0.20
N GLN A 454 -20.11 0.89 -0.26
CA GLN A 454 -20.42 0.07 0.91
C GLN A 454 -19.94 -1.37 0.69
N ALA A 455 -19.39 -1.97 1.75
CA ALA A 455 -19.08 -3.38 1.78
C ALA A 455 -20.30 -4.17 2.26
N THR A 456 -20.68 -5.18 1.47
CA THR A 456 -21.68 -6.19 1.82
C THR A 456 -21.01 -7.55 1.84
N TYR A 457 -21.54 -8.50 2.61
CA TYR A 457 -20.86 -9.76 2.87
C TYR A 457 -21.77 -10.97 2.63
N GLU A 458 -21.28 -11.92 1.82
CA GLU A 458 -21.82 -13.27 1.71
C GLU A 458 -20.96 -14.19 2.60
N CYS A 459 -21.55 -14.75 3.65
CA CYS A 459 -20.79 -15.48 4.67
C CYS A 459 -21.29 -16.92 4.83
N LEU A 460 -20.36 -17.85 4.98
CA LEU A 460 -20.64 -19.26 5.27
C LEU A 460 -19.94 -19.69 6.56
N ASN A 461 -20.70 -20.19 7.53
CA ASN A 461 -20.16 -20.81 8.74
C ASN A 461 -20.11 -22.32 8.55
N ILE A 462 -18.92 -22.90 8.59
CA ILE A 462 -18.72 -24.33 8.39
C ILE A 462 -19.14 -25.08 9.67
N SER A 463 -20.23 -25.85 9.55
CA SER A 463 -20.68 -26.77 10.60
C SER A 463 -19.86 -28.08 10.58
N PRO A 464 -19.91 -28.88 11.66
CA PRO A 464 -19.28 -30.21 11.66
C PRO A 464 -19.77 -31.12 10.53
N GLU A 465 -21.06 -31.06 10.17
CA GLU A 465 -21.64 -31.82 9.05
C GLU A 465 -21.11 -31.32 7.70
N MET A 466 -20.98 -30.00 7.53
CA MET A 466 -20.38 -29.40 6.34
C MET A 466 -18.91 -29.79 6.23
N SER A 467 -18.14 -29.71 7.31
CA SER A 467 -16.74 -30.16 7.38
C SER A 467 -16.61 -31.64 6.96
N LYS A 468 -17.49 -32.51 7.48
CA LYS A 468 -17.54 -33.92 7.07
C LYS A 468 -17.83 -34.07 5.58
N ALA A 469 -18.85 -33.40 5.05
CA ALA A 469 -19.18 -33.43 3.63
C ALA A 469 -18.01 -32.93 2.75
N PHE A 470 -17.35 -31.87 3.21
CA PHE A 470 -16.17 -31.28 2.59
C PHE A 470 -15.05 -32.31 2.49
N SER A 471 -14.65 -32.92 3.63
CA SER A 471 -13.59 -33.95 3.70
C SER A 471 -13.84 -35.17 2.80
N GLN A 472 -15.12 -35.46 2.50
CA GLN A 472 -15.54 -36.58 1.66
C GLN A 472 -15.61 -36.24 0.17
N GLY A 473 -15.49 -34.97 -0.20
CA GLY A 473 -15.68 -34.54 -1.58
C GLY A 473 -17.16 -34.44 -1.99
N ASN A 474 -18.11 -34.44 -1.05
CA ASN A 474 -19.54 -34.56 -1.35
C ASN A 474 -20.22 -33.19 -1.46
N LEU A 475 -20.20 -32.61 -2.66
CA LEU A 475 -20.83 -31.33 -2.96
C LEU A 475 -22.34 -31.31 -2.72
N SER A 476 -23.05 -32.38 -3.07
CA SER A 476 -24.51 -32.43 -2.92
C SER A 476 -24.94 -32.29 -1.46
N MET A 477 -24.30 -33.06 -0.57
CA MET A 477 -24.53 -32.97 0.87
C MET A 477 -24.14 -31.60 1.42
N LEU A 478 -23.04 -31.02 0.93
CA LEU A 478 -22.61 -29.68 1.32
C LEU A 478 -23.66 -28.62 0.96
N TYR A 479 -24.18 -28.62 -0.27
CA TYR A 479 -25.22 -27.69 -0.70
C TYR A 479 -26.54 -27.86 0.07
N GLU A 480 -26.89 -29.08 0.45
CA GLU A 480 -28.05 -29.33 1.32
C GLU A 480 -27.86 -28.68 2.69
N GLN A 481 -26.69 -28.84 3.31
CA GLN A 481 -26.39 -28.20 4.60
C GLN A 481 -26.39 -26.67 4.50
N ILE A 482 -25.89 -26.11 3.39
CA ILE A 482 -25.92 -24.65 3.15
C ILE A 482 -27.36 -24.15 3.08
N LYS A 483 -28.26 -24.88 2.39
CA LYS A 483 -29.68 -24.54 2.35
C LYS A 483 -30.33 -24.55 3.74
N VAL A 484 -30.04 -25.57 4.54
CA VAL A 484 -30.55 -25.68 5.93
C VAL A 484 -30.06 -24.50 6.77
N GLN A 485 -28.78 -24.14 6.68
CA GLN A 485 -28.23 -23.01 7.40
C GLN A 485 -28.88 -21.67 6.98
N ASN A 486 -29.10 -21.46 5.68
CA ASN A 486 -29.78 -20.25 5.18
C ASN A 486 -31.22 -20.14 5.69
N GLN A 487 -31.96 -21.26 5.74
CA GLN A 487 -33.31 -21.29 6.31
C GLN A 487 -33.31 -20.91 7.79
N ASN A 488 -32.33 -21.40 8.57
CA ASN A 488 -32.19 -21.06 9.98
C ASN A 488 -31.87 -19.58 10.20
N TYR A 489 -31.07 -18.96 9.32
CA TYR A 489 -30.82 -17.52 9.38
C TYR A 489 -32.06 -16.68 9.04
N GLN A 490 -32.87 -17.11 8.07
CA GLN A 490 -34.13 -16.43 7.74
C GLN A 490 -35.21 -16.59 8.83
N ALA A 491 -35.18 -17.71 9.56
CA ALA A 491 -36.11 -17.98 10.66
C ALA A 491 -35.70 -17.30 11.97
N ALA A 492 -34.46 -16.80 12.09
CA ALA A 492 -34.03 -16.06 13.27
C ALA A 492 -34.69 -14.67 13.29
N PRO A 493 -35.30 -14.25 14.40
CA PRO A 493 -35.90 -12.93 14.49
C PRO A 493 -34.82 -11.86 14.27
N SER A 494 -35.08 -10.93 13.35
CA SER A 494 -34.28 -9.73 13.16
C SER A 494 -34.17 -9.00 14.51
N LYS A 495 -32.97 -8.98 15.07
CA LYS A 495 -32.65 -8.28 16.31
C LYS A 495 -32.18 -6.87 16.02
#